data_AF-A0A317H7A8-F1
#
_entry.id   AF-A0A317H7A8-F1
#
_cell.length_a   1.000
_cell.length_b   1.000
_cell.length_c   1.000
_cell.angle_alpha   90.00
_cell.angle_beta   90.00
_cell.angle_gamma   90.00
#
_symmetry.space_group_name_H-M   'P 1'
#
loop_
_entity.id
_entity.type
_entity.pdbx_description
1 polymer ?
#
loop_
_entity_poly.entity_id
_entity_poly.type
_entity_poly.pdbx_seq_one_letter_code
_entity_poly.pdbx_strand_id
1 'polypeptide(L)'
;MEIWTRYLVTWQFKNKLCGSVPQSPDLIKPWLAARAPKVVPAAVAAGDAPTLDDLEAEVLESLPDQGDTETVDRITLGFQANQTGLYLRSGTIKAHLKDCARQLMKPLDFKNLRSHVADAVYLEDDEIPILRTLVNKQAIVTAHDGDFEVAVHVMTPRGPRNSLKRIRYIDQPAIQFTMRVLLKRLTDQTHRKEDEVLETIFDYGSVHGYGGERGMGMGRYAWTLTPVVK
;
A
#
# COMPACT_ATOMS: atom_id res chain seq x y z
N MET A 1 25.00 19.64 -7.53
CA MET A 1 24.79 18.28 -8.06
C MET A 1 23.46 17.79 -7.53
N GLU A 2 22.52 17.48 -8.42
CA GLU A 2 21.23 16.94 -8.01
C GLU A 2 21.40 15.48 -7.59
N ILE A 3 21.03 15.16 -6.34
CA ILE A 3 21.20 13.83 -5.74
C ILE A 3 19.94 12.96 -5.87
N TRP A 4 18.88 13.49 -6.48
CA TRP A 4 17.58 12.85 -6.58
C TRP A 4 17.19 12.67 -8.04
N THR A 5 16.80 11.45 -8.40
CA THR A 5 16.08 11.19 -9.64
C THR A 5 14.58 11.18 -9.33
N ARG A 6 13.77 11.90 -10.11
CA ARG A 6 12.32 11.90 -9.96
C ARG A 6 11.67 11.04 -11.03
N TYR A 7 10.70 10.24 -10.61
CA TYR A 7 9.91 9.40 -11.50
C TYR A 7 8.42 9.60 -11.24
N LEU A 8 7.66 9.70 -12.32
CA LEU A 8 6.23 9.54 -12.30
C LEU A 8 5.91 8.07 -12.52
N VAL A 9 5.20 7.45 -11.57
CA VAL A 9 4.79 6.05 -11.64
C VAL A 9 3.29 5.99 -11.81
N THR A 10 2.82 5.18 -12.76
CA THR A 10 1.39 4.84 -12.89
C THR A 10 1.23 3.35 -12.73
N TRP A 11 0.27 2.92 -11.92
CA TRP A 11 -0.20 1.54 -11.90
C TRP A 11 -1.63 1.49 -12.43
N GLN A 12 -1.85 0.69 -13.46
CA GLN A 12 -3.18 0.35 -13.97
C GLN A 12 -3.52 -1.07 -13.51
N PHE A 13 -4.45 -1.20 -12.58
CA PHE A 13 -4.85 -2.51 -12.08
C PHE A 13 -5.58 -3.30 -13.17
N LYS A 14 -5.18 -4.56 -13.34
CA LYS A 14 -5.76 -5.52 -14.32
C LYS A 14 -7.02 -6.18 -13.78
N ASN A 15 -7.20 -6.16 -12.46
CA ASN A 15 -8.33 -6.73 -11.75
C ASN A 15 -8.70 -5.88 -10.53
N LYS A 16 -9.35 -6.48 -9.53
CA LYS A 16 -9.83 -5.80 -8.33
C LYS A 16 -8.67 -5.27 -7.49
N LEU A 17 -8.70 -3.98 -7.21
CA LEU A 17 -7.98 -3.40 -6.08
C LEU A 17 -8.83 -3.61 -4.83
N CYS A 18 -8.29 -4.26 -3.81
CA CYS A 18 -9.02 -4.57 -2.57
C CYS A 18 -8.62 -3.61 -1.45
N GLY A 19 -9.61 -3.20 -0.66
CA GLY A 19 -9.40 -2.44 0.57
C GLY A 19 -8.58 -3.23 1.58
N SER A 20 -7.81 -2.54 2.41
CA SER A 20 -6.95 -3.18 3.42
C SER A 20 -7.00 -2.51 4.80
N VAL A 21 -7.86 -1.49 4.93
CA VAL A 21 -8.08 -0.72 6.16
C VAL A 21 -9.36 -1.22 6.82
N PRO A 22 -9.32 -1.69 8.08
CA PRO A 22 -10.51 -2.05 8.82
C PRO A 22 -11.49 -0.88 8.86
N GLN A 23 -12.77 -1.16 8.64
CA GLN A 23 -13.83 -0.14 8.65
C GLN A 23 -14.56 -0.07 10.00
N SER A 24 -14.24 -0.96 10.94
CA SER A 24 -14.82 -0.96 12.29
C SER A 24 -13.87 -0.26 13.27
N PRO A 25 -14.34 0.75 14.02
CA PRO A 25 -13.51 1.50 14.98
C PRO A 25 -12.76 0.60 15.97
N ASP A 26 -13.44 -0.38 16.57
CA ASP A 26 -12.87 -1.29 17.57
C ASP A 26 -11.69 -2.14 17.06
N LEU A 27 -11.55 -2.25 15.73
CA LEU A 27 -10.48 -3.01 15.09
C LEU A 27 -9.29 -2.15 14.69
N ILE A 28 -9.41 -0.82 14.68
CA ILE A 28 -8.34 0.07 14.20
C ILE A 28 -7.15 0.08 15.15
N LYS A 29 -7.37 0.31 16.44
CA LYS A 29 -6.25 0.34 17.42
C LYS A 29 -5.48 -0.98 17.47
N PRO A 30 -6.14 -2.17 17.57
CA PRO A 30 -5.42 -3.45 17.51
C PRO A 30 -4.69 -3.66 16.19
N TRP A 31 -5.26 -3.20 15.07
CA TRP A 31 -4.67 -3.31 13.74
C TRP A 31 -3.42 -2.43 13.59
N LEU A 32 -3.46 -1.18 14.06
CA LEU A 32 -2.30 -0.30 14.10
C LEU A 32 -1.23 -0.85 15.04
N ALA A 33 -1.60 -1.31 16.23
CA ALA A 33 -0.68 -1.90 17.21
C ALA A 33 0.05 -3.13 16.65
N ALA A 34 -0.65 -4.01 15.90
CA ALA A 34 -0.05 -5.17 15.25
C ALA A 34 0.98 -4.80 14.16
N ARG A 35 0.92 -3.57 13.64
CA ARG A 35 1.80 -3.03 12.60
C ARG A 35 2.86 -2.08 13.14
N ALA A 36 2.71 -1.65 14.39
CA ALA A 36 3.66 -0.79 15.07
C ALA A 36 5.02 -1.50 15.24
N PRO A 37 6.13 -0.75 15.15
CA PRO A 37 7.44 -1.29 15.47
C PRO A 37 7.49 -1.73 16.93
N LYS A 38 8.21 -2.83 17.22
CA LYS A 38 8.37 -3.36 18.59
C LYS A 38 9.08 -2.39 19.55
N VAL A 39 9.86 -1.46 19.00
CA VAL A 39 10.57 -0.42 19.73
C VAL A 39 10.00 0.92 19.27
N VAL A 40 9.62 1.76 20.23
CA VAL A 40 9.11 3.10 19.95
C VAL A 40 10.22 3.90 19.23
N PRO A 41 9.96 4.44 18.04
CA PRO A 41 10.96 5.24 17.33
C PRO A 41 11.37 6.47 18.14
N ALA A 42 12.65 6.84 18.08
CA ALA A 42 13.18 8.01 18.79
C ALA A 42 12.43 9.30 18.46
N ALA A 43 12.00 9.46 17.20
CA ALA A 43 11.21 10.62 16.77
C ALA A 43 9.84 10.68 17.47
N VAL A 44 9.18 9.54 17.70
CA VAL A 44 7.90 9.51 18.45
C VAL A 44 8.15 9.84 19.92
N ALA A 45 9.23 9.30 20.51
CA ALA A 45 9.60 9.59 21.90
C ALA A 45 9.98 11.06 22.11
N ALA A 46 10.53 11.72 21.09
CA ALA A 46 10.87 13.14 21.10
C ALA A 46 9.67 14.06 20.82
N GLY A 47 8.51 13.52 20.42
CA GLY A 47 7.33 14.29 20.01
C GLY A 47 7.40 14.84 18.58
N ASP A 48 8.38 14.40 17.78
CA ASP A 48 8.60 14.84 16.40
C ASP A 48 7.86 13.98 15.36
N ALA A 49 7.13 12.95 15.79
CA ALA A 49 6.36 12.06 14.93
C ALA A 49 5.03 11.63 15.59
N PRO A 50 3.98 11.33 14.80
CA PRO A 50 2.67 10.93 15.31
C PRO A 50 2.74 9.71 16.22
N THR A 51 1.97 9.74 17.31
CA THR A 51 1.76 8.60 18.21
C THR A 51 0.77 7.60 17.62
N LEU A 52 0.64 6.42 18.26
CA LEU A 52 -0.36 5.44 17.87
C LEU A 52 -1.78 6.00 17.98
N ASP A 53 -2.03 6.83 18.99
CA ASP A 53 -3.34 7.45 19.22
C ASP A 53 -3.63 8.54 18.17
N ASP A 54 -2.62 9.30 17.74
CA ASP A 54 -2.77 10.27 16.65
C ASP A 54 -3.13 9.58 15.33
N LEU A 55 -2.45 8.46 15.03
CA LEU A 55 -2.72 7.65 13.85
C LEU A 55 -4.10 6.97 13.91
N GLU A 56 -4.53 6.55 15.10
CA GLU A 56 -5.87 6.00 15.30
C GLU A 56 -6.94 7.04 14.99
N ALA A 57 -6.80 8.26 15.53
CA ALA A 57 -7.72 9.36 15.27
C ALA A 57 -7.78 9.72 13.78
N GLU A 58 -6.62 9.81 13.12
CA GLU A 58 -6.52 10.09 11.69
C GLU A 58 -7.24 9.03 10.84
N VAL A 59 -7.04 7.74 11.15
CA VAL A 59 -7.68 6.65 10.41
C VAL A 59 -9.19 6.68 10.63
N LEU A 60 -9.65 6.88 11.87
CA LEU A 60 -11.08 6.97 12.21
C LEU A 60 -11.78 8.11 11.47
N GLU A 61 -11.15 9.28 11.40
CA GLU A 61 -11.67 10.45 10.67
C GLU A 61 -11.79 10.19 9.16
N SER A 62 -10.90 9.37 8.61
CA SER A 62 -10.87 9.04 7.18
C SER A 62 -11.79 7.88 6.77
N LEU A 63 -12.54 7.27 7.69
CA LEU A 63 -13.43 6.15 7.35
C LEU A 63 -14.73 6.65 6.66
N PRO A 64 -15.12 6.06 5.51
CA PRO A 64 -16.33 6.48 4.79
C PRO A 64 -17.63 6.03 5.48
N ASP A 65 -17.63 4.95 6.24
CA ASP A 65 -18.80 4.43 6.97
C ASP A 65 -18.46 4.23 8.44
N GLN A 66 -18.98 5.08 9.32
CA GLN A 66 -18.93 4.89 10.78
C GLN A 66 -20.19 4.16 11.32
N GLY A 67 -21.04 3.62 10.44
CA GLY A 67 -22.47 3.41 10.71
C GLY A 67 -22.97 2.00 11.03
N ASP A 68 -22.34 0.90 10.62
CA ASP A 68 -22.96 -0.44 10.74
C ASP A 68 -22.17 -1.39 11.64
N THR A 69 -22.50 -1.35 12.93
CA THR A 69 -22.11 -2.35 13.94
C THR A 69 -23.18 -3.45 14.06
N GLU A 70 -23.45 -4.18 12.97
CA GLU A 70 -24.21 -5.42 13.11
C GLU A 70 -23.30 -6.56 13.61
N THR A 71 -23.79 -7.20 14.68
CA THR A 71 -23.18 -8.20 15.55
C THR A 71 -23.03 -9.56 14.86
N VAL A 72 -22.22 -9.59 13.80
CA VAL A 72 -21.56 -10.81 13.31
C VAL A 72 -20.07 -10.49 13.32
N ASP A 73 -19.20 -11.46 13.65
CA ASP A 73 -17.73 -11.38 13.58
C ASP A 73 -17.26 -11.15 12.11
N ARG A 74 -17.68 -10.05 11.49
CA ARG A 74 -17.46 -9.66 10.10
C ARG A 74 -16.47 -8.51 10.05
N ILE A 75 -15.20 -8.85 9.91
CA ILE A 75 -14.16 -7.85 9.66
C ILE A 75 -14.39 -7.29 8.27
N THR A 76 -14.76 -6.00 8.16
CA THR A 76 -14.87 -5.31 6.87
C THR A 76 -13.59 -4.55 6.57
N LEU A 77 -12.97 -4.84 5.42
CA LEU A 77 -11.80 -4.12 4.90
C LEU A 77 -12.23 -3.21 3.75
N GLY A 78 -11.78 -1.96 3.81
CA GLY A 78 -12.08 -0.93 2.83
C GLY A 78 -10.93 0.04 2.57
N PHE A 79 -11.30 1.22 2.09
CA PHE A 79 -10.41 2.30 1.70
C PHE A 79 -10.60 3.47 2.65
N GLN A 80 -9.58 4.33 2.75
CA GLN A 80 -9.72 5.63 3.38
C GLN A 80 -10.30 6.62 2.37
N ALA A 81 -11.01 7.61 2.88
CA ALA A 81 -11.66 8.67 2.11
C ALA A 81 -11.28 10.05 2.65
N ASN A 82 -11.24 11.03 1.77
CA ASN A 82 -11.15 12.45 2.12
C ASN A 82 -12.23 13.23 1.36
N GLN A 83 -12.18 14.57 1.40
CA GLN A 83 -13.15 15.43 0.70
C GLN A 83 -13.18 15.24 -0.82
N THR A 84 -12.11 14.70 -1.42
CA THR A 84 -11.97 14.51 -2.87
C THR A 84 -12.43 13.12 -3.30
N GLY A 85 -12.19 12.09 -2.48
CA GLY A 85 -12.59 10.71 -2.76
C GLY A 85 -11.74 9.69 -2.02
N LEU A 86 -11.73 8.46 -2.54
CA LEU A 86 -10.98 7.34 -1.99
C LEU A 86 -9.50 7.44 -2.38
N TYR A 87 -8.63 7.08 -1.45
CA TYR A 87 -7.19 7.13 -1.65
C TYR A 87 -6.45 5.95 -0.98
N LEU A 88 -5.18 5.80 -1.32
CA LEU A 88 -4.24 4.88 -0.67
C LEU A 88 -3.14 5.68 0.04
N ARG A 89 -2.72 5.24 1.23
CA ARG A 89 -1.58 5.84 1.92
C ARG A 89 -0.27 5.44 1.24
N SER A 90 0.61 6.42 1.01
CA SER A 90 1.95 6.25 0.43
C SER A 90 2.76 5.15 1.14
N GLY A 91 2.61 5.05 2.46
CA GLY A 91 3.24 4.03 3.29
C GLY A 91 2.90 2.59 2.87
N THR A 92 1.69 2.33 2.37
CA THR A 92 1.29 1.00 1.88
C THR A 92 1.96 0.65 0.56
N ILE A 93 2.11 1.63 -0.34
CA ILE A 93 2.83 1.48 -1.61
C ILE A 93 4.30 1.23 -1.33
N LYS A 94 4.90 2.03 -0.44
CA LYS A 94 6.27 1.84 0.03
C LYS A 94 6.49 0.46 0.66
N ALA A 95 5.53 -0.03 1.45
CA ALA A 95 5.58 -1.37 2.03
C ALA A 95 5.56 -2.46 0.96
N HIS A 96 4.72 -2.31 -0.08
CA HIS A 96 4.67 -3.21 -1.23
C HIS A 96 5.99 -3.26 -1.99
N LEU A 97 6.59 -2.10 -2.28
CA LEU A 97 7.91 -2.04 -2.94
C LEU A 97 9.00 -2.74 -2.12
N LYS A 98 8.99 -2.55 -0.80
CA LYS A 98 9.93 -3.22 0.12
C LYS A 98 9.72 -4.74 0.15
N ASP A 99 8.48 -5.21 0.07
CA ASP A 99 8.19 -6.64 0.01
C ASP A 99 8.67 -7.24 -1.32
N CYS A 100 8.38 -6.59 -2.44
CA CYS A 100 8.89 -7.00 -3.76
C CYS A 100 10.42 -7.07 -3.79
N ALA A 101 11.07 -6.01 -3.31
CA ALA A 101 12.53 -5.95 -3.15
C ALA A 101 13.09 -7.08 -2.29
N ARG A 102 12.38 -7.48 -1.22
CA ARG A 102 12.80 -8.61 -0.37
C ARG A 102 12.82 -9.92 -1.15
N GLN A 103 11.79 -10.19 -1.95
CA GLN A 103 11.70 -11.41 -2.74
C GLN A 103 12.77 -11.46 -3.84
N LEU A 104 13.12 -10.30 -4.39
CA LEU A 104 14.09 -10.16 -5.48
C LEU A 104 15.57 -10.19 -5.04
N MET A 105 15.88 -10.06 -3.74
CA MET A 105 17.28 -10.07 -3.26
C MET A 105 18.07 -11.28 -3.77
N LYS A 106 17.49 -12.49 -3.69
CA LYS A 106 18.18 -13.73 -4.11
C LYS A 106 18.21 -13.89 -5.64
N PRO A 107 17.09 -13.76 -6.38
CA PRO A 107 17.11 -13.81 -7.84
C PRO A 107 18.06 -12.80 -8.50
N LEU A 108 18.22 -11.62 -7.89
CA LEU A 108 19.07 -10.56 -8.40
C LEU A 108 20.49 -10.58 -7.84
N ASP A 109 20.80 -11.46 -6.88
CA ASP A 109 22.04 -11.39 -6.09
C ASP A 109 22.32 -9.99 -5.51
N PHE A 110 21.24 -9.26 -5.17
CA PHE A 110 21.32 -7.91 -4.63
C PHE A 110 21.22 -7.96 -3.11
N LYS A 111 22.36 -7.84 -2.44
CA LYS A 111 22.44 -7.83 -0.97
C LYS A 111 21.64 -6.65 -0.39
N ASN A 112 20.76 -6.95 0.56
CA ASN A 112 19.98 -5.96 1.30
C ASN A 112 19.08 -5.05 0.45
N LEU A 113 18.66 -5.45 -0.76
CA LEU A 113 17.83 -4.62 -1.66
C LEU A 113 16.60 -4.01 -0.96
N ARG A 114 15.96 -4.76 -0.06
CA ARG A 114 14.85 -4.23 0.76
C ARG A 114 15.23 -2.97 1.55
N SER A 115 16.40 -2.95 2.18
CA SER A 115 16.88 -1.80 2.95
C SER A 115 17.27 -0.65 2.04
N HIS A 116 17.92 -0.94 0.91
CA HIS A 116 18.20 0.06 -0.11
C HIS A 116 16.92 0.74 -0.60
N VAL A 117 15.87 -0.02 -0.91
CA VAL A 117 14.55 0.55 -1.25
C VAL A 117 13.97 1.34 -0.09
N ALA A 118 14.10 0.87 1.16
CA ALA A 118 13.62 1.61 2.33
C ALA A 118 14.27 3.00 2.46
N ASP A 119 15.55 3.12 2.16
CA ASP A 119 16.34 4.33 2.41
C ASP A 119 16.64 5.16 1.15
N ALA A 120 16.24 4.70 -0.03
CA ALA A 120 16.49 5.41 -1.30
C ALA A 120 15.22 5.89 -2.00
N VAL A 121 14.08 5.23 -1.81
CA VAL A 121 12.83 5.53 -2.52
C VAL A 121 11.92 6.39 -1.64
N TYR A 122 11.42 7.53 -2.09
CA TYR A 122 10.52 8.37 -1.30
C TYR A 122 9.34 8.78 -2.16
N LEU A 123 8.11 8.54 -1.69
CA LEU A 123 6.92 9.03 -2.37
C LEU A 123 6.71 10.49 -1.97
N GLU A 124 6.33 11.34 -2.92
CA GLU A 124 6.11 12.77 -2.64
C GLU A 124 4.76 13.05 -1.98
N ASP A 125 3.73 12.31 -2.37
CA ASP A 125 2.37 12.47 -1.88
C ASP A 125 2.06 11.40 -0.81
N ASP A 126 1.37 11.80 0.27
CA ASP A 126 0.96 10.86 1.33
C ASP A 126 -0.38 10.17 1.04
N GLU A 127 -1.29 10.88 0.39
CA GLU A 127 -2.58 10.37 -0.05
C GLU A 127 -2.55 10.22 -1.58
N ILE A 128 -2.55 8.98 -2.06
CA ILE A 128 -2.55 8.67 -3.49
C ILE A 128 -4.00 8.44 -3.94
N PRO A 129 -4.61 9.34 -4.73
CA PRO A 129 -5.99 9.18 -5.16
C PRO A 129 -6.17 7.91 -5.99
N ILE A 130 -7.29 7.22 -5.76
CA ILE A 130 -7.68 6.10 -6.61
C ILE A 130 -8.41 6.68 -7.82
N LEU A 131 -7.88 6.41 -9.01
CA LEU A 131 -8.37 6.93 -10.27
C LEU A 131 -9.16 5.87 -11.01
N ARG A 132 -10.14 6.30 -11.80
CA ARG A 132 -10.81 5.49 -12.81
C ARG A 132 -10.71 6.16 -14.16
N THR A 133 -10.32 5.38 -15.16
CA THR A 133 -10.42 5.79 -16.56
C THR A 133 -11.88 5.69 -16.99
N LEU A 134 -12.49 6.84 -17.21
CA LEU A 134 -13.78 6.97 -17.87
C LEU A 134 -13.54 7.31 -19.34
N VAL A 135 -14.59 7.23 -20.16
CA VAL A 135 -14.53 7.63 -21.57
C VAL A 135 -14.00 9.08 -21.65
N ASN A 136 -12.76 9.23 -22.11
CA ASN A 136 -12.02 10.49 -22.31
C ASN A 136 -11.61 11.29 -21.07
N LYS A 137 -11.70 10.75 -19.85
CA LYS A 137 -11.17 11.43 -18.64
C LYS A 137 -10.79 10.47 -17.53
N GLN A 138 -9.82 10.88 -16.71
CA GLN A 138 -9.62 10.28 -15.40
C GLN A 138 -10.50 10.99 -14.37
N ALA A 139 -11.13 10.21 -13.50
CA ALA A 139 -11.89 10.71 -12.37
C ALA A 139 -11.42 10.03 -11.08
N ILE A 140 -11.45 10.77 -9.97
CA ILE A 140 -11.19 10.20 -8.65
C ILE A 140 -12.39 9.37 -8.24
N VAL A 141 -12.13 8.16 -7.74
CA VAL A 141 -13.14 7.22 -7.28
C VAL A 141 -13.65 7.69 -5.93
N THR A 142 -14.98 7.84 -5.78
CA THR A 142 -15.61 8.30 -4.53
C THR A 142 -16.30 7.18 -3.75
N ALA A 143 -16.51 6.01 -4.37
CA ALA A 143 -17.12 4.84 -3.74
C ALA A 143 -16.51 3.54 -4.28
N HIS A 144 -16.57 2.47 -3.49
CA HIS A 144 -16.18 1.13 -3.92
C HIS A 144 -17.21 0.54 -4.89
N ASP A 145 -16.82 -0.39 -5.74
CA ASP A 145 -17.71 -1.00 -6.75
C ASP A 145 -18.51 -2.19 -6.20
N GLY A 146 -18.04 -2.79 -5.11
CA GLY A 146 -18.74 -3.88 -4.46
C GLY A 146 -17.91 -4.55 -3.37
N ASP A 147 -18.45 -5.66 -2.88
CA ASP A 147 -17.93 -6.46 -1.79
C ASP A 147 -17.84 -7.94 -2.17
N PHE A 148 -16.90 -8.65 -1.55
CA PHE A 148 -16.99 -10.12 -1.45
C PHE A 148 -16.57 -10.59 -0.05
N GLU A 149 -17.07 -11.75 0.34
CA GLU A 149 -16.75 -12.36 1.64
C GLU A 149 -15.74 -13.50 1.47
N VAL A 150 -14.77 -13.55 2.38
CA VAL A 150 -13.73 -14.58 2.44
C VAL A 150 -13.74 -15.20 3.83
N ALA A 151 -13.80 -16.54 3.89
CA ALA A 151 -13.66 -17.24 5.16
C ALA A 151 -12.23 -17.12 5.71
N VAL A 152 -12.11 -16.77 6.98
CA VAL A 152 -10.84 -16.69 7.69
C VAL A 152 -10.83 -17.74 8.80
N HIS A 153 -9.84 -18.61 8.74
CA HIS A 153 -9.59 -19.63 9.76
C HIS A 153 -8.39 -19.19 10.58
N VAL A 154 -8.59 -18.94 11.88
CA VAL A 154 -7.52 -18.54 12.80
C VAL A 154 -7.42 -19.57 13.92
N MET A 155 -6.22 -20.11 14.11
CA MET A 155 -5.92 -20.90 15.29
C MET A 155 -5.70 -19.97 16.48
N THR A 156 -6.54 -20.10 17.50
CA THR A 156 -6.36 -19.40 18.78
C THR A 156 -5.93 -20.38 19.86
N PRO A 157 -5.38 -19.91 20.99
CA PRO A 157 -5.11 -20.77 22.14
C PRO A 157 -6.36 -21.50 22.68
N ARG A 158 -7.57 -21.01 22.35
CA ARG A 158 -8.87 -21.62 22.73
C ARG A 158 -9.45 -22.53 21.63
N GLY A 159 -8.67 -22.83 20.59
CA GLY A 159 -9.08 -23.63 19.44
C GLY A 159 -9.28 -22.83 18.15
N PRO A 160 -9.66 -23.50 17.05
CA PRO A 160 -9.93 -22.86 15.77
C PRO A 160 -11.13 -21.92 15.88
N ARG A 161 -10.99 -20.71 15.36
CA ARG A 161 -12.10 -19.77 15.11
C ARG A 161 -12.26 -19.56 13.62
N ASN A 162 -13.51 -19.54 13.20
CA ASN A 162 -13.92 -19.18 11.84
C ASN A 162 -14.58 -17.81 11.91
N SER A 163 -14.21 -16.93 10.99
CA SER A 163 -14.82 -15.61 10.82
C SER A 163 -14.99 -15.36 9.33
N LEU A 164 -15.92 -14.47 8.97
CA LEU A 164 -16.07 -13.99 7.61
C LEU A 164 -15.43 -12.62 7.51
N LYS A 165 -14.56 -12.43 6.54
CA LYS A 165 -13.97 -11.13 6.23
C LYS A 165 -14.65 -10.58 4.98
N ARG A 166 -15.29 -9.43 5.09
CA ARG A 166 -15.84 -8.68 3.95
C ARG A 166 -14.76 -7.77 3.37
N ILE A 167 -14.66 -7.74 2.05
CA ILE A 167 -13.62 -7.01 1.34
C ILE A 167 -14.26 -6.14 0.29
N ARG A 168 -14.20 -4.82 0.51
CA ARG A 168 -14.57 -3.82 -0.48
C ARG A 168 -13.53 -3.79 -1.58
N TYR A 169 -13.98 -3.68 -2.83
CA TYR A 169 -13.08 -3.58 -3.97
C TYR A 169 -13.47 -2.47 -4.93
N ILE A 170 -12.48 -2.08 -5.75
CA ILE A 170 -12.65 -1.22 -6.90
C ILE A 170 -12.15 -2.01 -8.12
N ASP A 171 -12.96 -2.10 -9.17
CA ASP A 171 -12.66 -2.81 -10.40
C ASP A 171 -11.72 -2.00 -11.28
N GLN A 172 -10.55 -2.59 -11.56
CA GLN A 172 -9.54 -2.09 -12.50
C GLN A 172 -9.21 -0.58 -12.38
N PRO A 173 -9.01 -0.03 -11.17
CA PRO A 173 -8.65 1.36 -11.04
C PRO A 173 -7.22 1.63 -11.52
N ALA A 174 -6.81 2.88 -11.48
CA ALA A 174 -5.43 3.29 -11.60
C ALA A 174 -5.00 4.08 -10.35
N ILE A 175 -3.69 4.13 -10.11
CA ILE A 175 -3.08 5.11 -9.21
C ILE A 175 -1.88 5.73 -9.89
N GLN A 176 -1.58 6.98 -9.55
CA GLN A 176 -0.43 7.71 -10.07
C GLN A 176 0.24 8.42 -8.89
N PHE A 177 1.55 8.28 -8.79
CA PHE A 177 2.33 8.86 -7.70
C PHE A 177 3.73 9.23 -8.16
N THR A 178 4.30 10.27 -7.52
CA THR A 178 5.66 10.70 -7.79
C THR A 178 6.62 10.10 -6.77
N MET A 179 7.75 9.59 -7.26
CA MET A 179 8.81 9.00 -6.46
C MET A 179 10.12 9.77 -6.66
N ARG A 180 10.80 10.09 -5.56
CA ARG A 180 12.22 10.47 -5.54
C ARG A 180 13.08 9.27 -5.23
N VAL A 181 14.16 9.11 -5.97
CA VAL A 181 15.13 8.04 -5.78
C VAL A 181 16.50 8.64 -5.54
N LEU A 182 17.14 8.24 -4.43
CA LEU A 182 18.47 8.70 -4.06
C LEU A 182 19.51 8.10 -5.00
N LEU A 183 20.20 8.96 -5.75
CA LEU A 183 21.13 8.57 -6.80
C LEU A 183 22.19 7.56 -6.30
N LYS A 184 22.43 6.52 -7.10
CA LYS A 184 23.43 5.45 -6.84
C LYS A 184 23.17 4.61 -5.60
N ARG A 185 21.97 4.68 -5.00
CA ARG A 185 21.62 3.79 -3.88
C ARG A 185 20.96 2.50 -4.34
N LEU A 186 20.40 2.45 -5.55
CA LEU A 186 19.86 1.22 -6.13
C LEU A 186 20.79 0.57 -7.15
N THR A 187 22.08 0.89 -7.12
CA THR A 187 23.11 0.23 -7.93
C THR A 187 23.86 -0.78 -7.07
N ASP A 188 23.90 -2.05 -7.46
CA ASP A 188 24.67 -3.09 -6.76
C ASP A 188 26.04 -3.34 -7.41
N GLN A 189 26.75 -4.35 -6.89
CA GLN A 189 28.03 -4.83 -7.43
C GLN A 189 27.92 -5.43 -8.84
N THR A 190 26.70 -5.68 -9.34
CA THR A 190 26.45 -6.18 -10.69
C THR A 190 26.32 -5.07 -11.73
N HIS A 191 26.55 -3.81 -11.33
CA HIS A 191 26.53 -2.61 -12.19
C HIS A 191 25.18 -2.32 -12.86
N ARG A 192 24.08 -2.88 -12.35
CA ARG A 192 22.73 -2.52 -12.83
C ARG A 192 22.47 -1.04 -12.60
N LYS A 193 21.75 -0.46 -13.55
CA LYS A 193 21.28 0.91 -13.42
C LYS A 193 20.09 0.98 -12.46
N GLU A 194 19.86 2.17 -11.93
CA GLU A 194 18.81 2.42 -10.93
C GLU A 194 17.40 2.17 -11.49
N ASP A 195 17.15 2.58 -12.73
CA ASP A 195 15.94 2.28 -13.48
C ASP A 195 15.75 0.77 -13.66
N GLU A 196 16.75 0.03 -14.12
CA GLU A 196 16.66 -1.43 -14.32
C GLU A 196 16.22 -2.18 -13.03
N VAL A 197 16.74 -1.76 -11.86
CA VAL A 197 16.37 -2.35 -10.57
C VAL A 197 14.92 -1.99 -10.20
N LEU A 198 14.50 -0.74 -10.44
CA LEU A 198 13.13 -0.31 -10.19
C LEU A 198 12.14 -1.03 -11.11
N GLU A 199 12.44 -1.10 -12.40
CA GLU A 199 11.64 -1.82 -13.40
C GLU A 199 11.46 -3.29 -13.00
N THR A 200 12.53 -3.95 -12.56
CA THR A 200 12.45 -5.34 -12.08
C THR A 200 11.55 -5.47 -10.84
N ILE A 201 11.61 -4.51 -9.91
CA ILE A 201 10.73 -4.47 -8.73
C ILE A 201 9.27 -4.32 -9.17
N PHE A 202 9.00 -3.43 -10.14
CA PHE A 202 7.65 -3.22 -10.65
C PHE A 202 7.14 -4.42 -11.45
N ASP A 203 7.98 -5.08 -12.25
CA ASP A 203 7.65 -6.29 -12.99
C ASP A 203 7.25 -7.43 -12.07
N TYR A 204 8.06 -7.71 -11.05
CA TYR A 204 7.69 -8.68 -10.02
C TYR A 204 6.39 -8.26 -9.32
N GLY A 205 6.30 -7.00 -8.88
CA GLY A 205 5.14 -6.46 -8.19
C GLY A 205 3.84 -6.56 -9.01
N SER A 206 3.94 -6.42 -10.32
CA SER A 206 2.83 -6.51 -11.28
C SER A 206 2.17 -7.90 -11.30
N VAL A 207 2.96 -8.94 -11.04
CA VAL A 207 2.55 -10.35 -10.96
C VAL A 207 2.15 -10.71 -9.54
N HIS A 208 2.96 -10.27 -8.56
CA HIS A 208 2.77 -10.51 -7.14
C HIS A 208 1.47 -9.91 -6.61
N GLY A 209 1.12 -8.71 -7.08
CA GLY A 209 -0.10 -7.99 -6.71
C GLY A 209 0.09 -7.10 -5.46
N TYR A 210 -0.52 -5.92 -5.49
CA TYR A 210 -0.58 -4.97 -4.38
C TYR A 210 -1.81 -5.22 -3.49
N GLY A 211 -1.66 -5.01 -2.18
CA GLY A 211 -2.75 -5.14 -1.21
C GLY A 211 -2.85 -6.52 -0.54
N GLY A 212 -3.86 -6.68 0.33
CA GLY A 212 -4.00 -7.84 1.21
C GLY A 212 -4.38 -9.15 0.52
N GLU A 213 -5.16 -9.06 -0.56
CA GLU A 213 -5.76 -10.23 -1.22
C GLU A 213 -4.96 -10.72 -2.44
N ARG A 214 -3.68 -10.35 -2.51
CA ARG A 214 -2.77 -10.74 -3.58
C ARG A 214 -2.59 -12.25 -3.73
N GLY A 215 -2.77 -13.01 -2.64
CA GLY A 215 -2.76 -14.48 -2.66
C GLY A 215 -3.91 -15.09 -3.46
N MET A 216 -5.00 -14.34 -3.68
CA MET A 216 -6.11 -14.69 -4.56
C MET A 216 -5.93 -14.12 -5.98
N GLY A 217 -4.74 -13.60 -6.29
CA GLY A 217 -4.43 -12.97 -7.57
C GLY A 217 -4.92 -11.53 -7.70
N MET A 218 -5.50 -10.91 -6.66
CA MET A 218 -5.99 -9.53 -6.70
C MET A 218 -4.88 -8.49 -6.65
N GLY A 219 -5.18 -7.27 -7.10
CA GLY A 219 -4.24 -6.15 -7.07
C GLY A 219 -3.08 -6.27 -8.05
N ARG A 220 -3.17 -7.13 -9.07
CA ARG A 220 -2.20 -7.18 -10.17
C ARG A 220 -2.36 -5.96 -11.06
N TYR A 221 -1.26 -5.43 -11.56
CA TYR A 221 -1.26 -4.20 -12.34
C TYR A 221 -0.37 -4.28 -13.58
N ALA A 222 -0.55 -3.33 -14.49
CA ALA A 222 0.47 -2.88 -15.43
C ALA A 222 1.09 -1.60 -14.87
N TRP A 223 2.32 -1.29 -15.23
CA TRP A 223 3.02 -0.13 -14.68
C TRP A 223 3.72 0.67 -15.78
N THR A 224 3.91 1.96 -15.51
CA THR A 224 4.83 2.83 -16.26
C THR A 224 5.74 3.56 -15.28
N LEU A 225 6.98 3.81 -15.72
CA LEU A 225 7.98 4.55 -14.97
C LEU A 225 8.56 5.61 -15.91
N THR A 226 8.21 6.89 -15.69
CA THR A 226 8.66 7.98 -16.56
C THR A 226 9.56 8.92 -15.76
N PRO A 227 10.82 9.15 -16.17
CA PRO A 227 11.66 10.17 -15.57
C PRO A 227 11.00 11.54 -15.70
N VAL A 228 10.92 12.28 -14.60
CA VAL A 228 10.45 13.67 -14.61
C VAL A 228 11.67 14.54 -14.92
N VAL A 229 11.82 14.91 -16.18
CA VAL A 229 12.86 15.86 -16.61
C VAL A 229 12.50 17.24 -16.04
N LYS A 230 13.45 17.87 -15.37
CA LYS A 230 13.34 19.27 -14.97
C LYS A 230 13.59 20.20 -16.14
#